data_AF-A0A8E2AS92-F1
#
_entry.id   AF-A0A8E2AS92-F1
#
_cell.length_a   1.000
_cell.length_b   1.000
_cell.length_c   1.000
_cell.angle_alpha   90.00
_cell.angle_beta   90.00
_cell.angle_gamma   90.00
#
_symmetry.space_group_name_H-M   'P 1'
#
loop_
_entity.id
_entity.type
_entity.pdbx_description
1 polymer ?
#
loop_
_entity_poly.entity_id
_entity_poly.type
_entity_poly.pdbx_seq_one_letter_code
_entity_poly.pdbx_strand_id
1 'polypeptide(L)'
;MVARSSKRDGGPQRRGWKFPSCVMVDPKPFADLRVDVPLTHDEAERLARDVLQDQRQVLEYYLKLLRDPELAEPIRMAYIDSSFSGGESLYADTQAAYASAYPLVQPMKAALHFESADGFGEWHLLMSARVERDLRVMNGKDKKLCEIVIRKLKDLSHGLFSEDNQRRLNSTKSDVPIYRAFVVGDCRLVYHIHCVPEYGVENVEHQVLRIFGIYTLAELKSLGSFWDSVGQQLNRSGRQYVRRCIHRN
;
A
#
# COMPACT_ATOMS: atom_id res chain seq x y z
N MET A 1 -25.12 72.72 -31.15
CA MET A 1 -24.29 73.15 -30.00
C MET A 1 -24.84 72.49 -28.75
N VAL A 2 -24.54 71.20 -28.52
CA VAL A 2 -23.48 70.65 -27.65
C VAL A 2 -23.50 71.23 -26.22
N ALA A 3 -24.12 70.46 -25.32
CA ALA A 3 -24.02 70.59 -23.87
C ALA A 3 -22.87 69.72 -23.33
N ARG A 4 -22.18 70.25 -22.32
CA ARG A 4 -21.10 69.59 -21.56
C ARG A 4 -21.62 68.39 -20.77
N SER A 5 -20.82 67.32 -20.69
CA SER A 5 -20.83 66.45 -19.52
C SER A 5 -19.46 65.82 -19.31
N SER A 6 -18.88 66.11 -18.15
CA SER A 6 -17.58 65.66 -17.65
C SER A 6 -17.71 64.23 -17.08
N LYS A 7 -16.80 63.33 -17.46
CA LYS A 7 -16.68 61.98 -16.88
C LYS A 7 -15.21 61.61 -16.62
N ARG A 8 -14.89 61.54 -15.32
CA ARG A 8 -14.09 60.55 -14.58
C ARG A 8 -12.66 60.25 -15.06
N ASP A 9 -11.69 60.81 -14.34
CA ASP A 9 -10.35 60.23 -14.18
C ASP A 9 -10.40 59.00 -13.25
N GLY A 10 -10.02 57.84 -13.78
CA GLY A 10 -9.71 56.64 -13.02
C GLY A 10 -8.21 56.37 -13.10
N GLY A 11 -7.49 56.57 -11.98
CA GLY A 11 -6.06 56.31 -11.89
C GLY A 11 -5.71 54.81 -12.01
N PRO A 12 -4.51 54.46 -12.52
CA PRO A 12 -4.15 53.07 -12.77
C PRO A 12 -3.76 52.35 -11.47
N GLN A 13 -4.51 51.30 -11.17
CA GLN A 13 -4.30 50.40 -10.05
C GLN A 13 -3.08 49.51 -10.31
N ARG A 14 -1.95 49.81 -9.64
CA ARG A 14 -0.72 49.01 -9.69
C ARG A 14 -0.98 47.63 -9.09
N ARG A 15 -0.99 46.61 -9.94
CA ARG A 15 -1.03 45.19 -9.55
C ARG A 15 0.33 44.84 -8.92
N GLY A 16 0.34 44.55 -7.63
CA GLY A 16 1.53 44.04 -6.95
C GLY A 16 1.94 42.70 -7.53
N TRP A 17 3.15 42.63 -8.08
CA TRP A 17 3.79 41.35 -8.40
C TRP A 17 4.05 40.60 -7.09
N LYS A 18 3.38 39.45 -6.93
CA LYS A 18 3.72 38.48 -5.89
C LYS A 18 5.01 37.79 -6.33
N PHE A 19 6.11 38.06 -5.65
CA PHE A 19 7.30 37.23 -5.79
C PHE A 19 6.95 35.78 -5.38
N PRO A 20 7.44 34.77 -6.12
CA PRO A 20 7.27 33.38 -5.72
C PRO A 20 7.91 33.19 -4.33
N SER A 21 7.17 32.55 -3.44
CA SER A 21 7.61 32.23 -2.09
C SER A 21 8.95 31.50 -2.15
N CYS A 22 9.97 32.07 -1.51
CA CYS A 22 11.24 31.40 -1.23
C CYS A 22 10.91 30.04 -0.61
N VAL A 23 11.26 28.96 -1.30
CA VAL A 23 11.13 27.60 -0.77
C VAL A 23 12.11 27.50 0.39
N MET A 24 11.61 27.59 1.63
CA MET A 24 12.44 27.41 2.80
C MET A 24 12.88 25.95 2.85
N VAL A 25 14.16 25.70 2.65
CA VAL A 25 14.78 24.39 2.82
C VAL A 25 14.76 24.04 4.32
N ASP A 26 14.26 22.86 4.67
CA ASP A 26 14.29 22.37 6.05
C ASP A 26 15.76 22.13 6.46
N PRO A 27 16.28 22.80 7.51
CA PRO A 27 17.68 22.64 7.93
C PRO A 27 17.92 21.35 8.73
N LYS A 28 16.86 20.69 9.22
CA LYS A 28 17.00 19.54 10.13
C LYS A 28 17.82 18.37 9.54
N PRO A 29 17.61 17.94 8.28
CA PRO A 29 18.37 16.83 7.71
C PRO A 29 19.88 17.11 7.62
N PHE A 30 20.26 18.36 7.40
CA PHE A 30 21.67 18.77 7.31
C PHE A 30 22.32 18.77 8.70
N ALA A 31 21.59 19.25 9.72
CA ALA A 31 22.05 19.21 11.11
C ALA A 31 22.22 17.75 11.62
N ASP A 32 21.29 16.86 11.29
CA ASP A 32 21.37 15.43 11.65
C ASP A 32 22.59 14.76 11.00
N LEU A 33 22.93 15.16 9.77
CA LEU A 33 24.13 14.72 9.05
C LEU A 33 25.41 15.50 9.44
N ARG A 34 25.30 16.51 10.33
CA ARG A 34 26.40 17.41 10.73
C ARG A 34 27.09 18.10 9.53
N VAL A 35 26.30 18.48 8.53
CA VAL A 35 26.75 19.20 7.34
C VAL A 35 26.04 20.55 7.25
N ASP A 36 26.69 21.53 6.63
CA ASP A 36 26.09 22.83 6.40
C ASP A 36 25.02 22.77 5.29
N VAL A 37 24.02 23.65 5.37
CA VAL A 37 23.00 23.76 4.33
C VAL A 37 23.64 24.36 3.07
N PRO A 38 23.65 23.65 1.92
CA PRO A 38 24.27 24.14 0.71
C PRO A 38 23.50 25.36 0.19
N LEU A 39 24.23 26.42 -0.17
CA LEU A 39 23.65 27.69 -0.64
C LEU A 39 23.60 27.75 -2.17
N THR A 40 24.38 26.90 -2.83
CA THR A 40 24.43 26.80 -4.29
C THR A 40 24.06 25.41 -4.78
N HIS A 41 23.60 25.33 -6.03
CA HIS A 41 23.30 24.08 -6.70
C HIS A 41 24.52 23.14 -6.74
N ASP A 42 25.70 23.68 -7.03
CA ASP A 42 26.94 22.89 -7.14
C ASP A 42 27.42 22.36 -5.77
N GLU A 43 27.21 23.12 -4.70
CA GLU A 43 27.41 22.62 -3.33
C GLU A 43 26.43 21.50 -2.98
N ALA A 44 25.15 21.66 -3.34
CA ALA A 44 24.14 20.64 -3.09
C ALA A 44 24.43 19.34 -3.85
N GLU A 45 24.87 19.43 -5.11
CA GLU A 45 25.26 18.26 -5.88
C GLU A 45 26.50 17.56 -5.33
N ARG A 46 27.52 18.33 -4.89
CA ARG A 46 28.71 17.76 -4.26
C ARG A 46 28.34 17.02 -2.98
N LEU A 47 27.57 17.67 -2.11
CA LEU A 47 27.09 17.06 -0.86
C LEU A 47 26.27 15.79 -1.13
N ALA A 48 25.41 15.79 -2.15
CA ALA A 48 24.64 14.60 -2.52
C ALA A 48 25.55 13.44 -2.97
N ARG A 49 26.58 13.71 -3.77
CA ARG A 49 27.56 12.70 -4.19
C ARG A 49 28.33 12.13 -3.00
N ASP A 50 28.77 12.99 -2.08
CA ASP A 50 29.52 12.59 -0.90
C ASP A 50 28.67 11.69 0.03
N VAL A 51 27.43 12.10 0.32
CA VAL A 51 26.49 11.29 1.11
C VAL A 51 26.24 9.94 0.48
N LEU A 52 25.97 9.89 -0.84
CA LEU A 52 25.74 8.62 -1.54
C LEU A 52 26.98 7.71 -1.52
N GLN A 53 28.16 8.29 -1.65
CA GLN A 53 29.42 7.55 -1.57
C GLN A 53 29.63 6.95 -0.17
N ASP A 54 29.35 7.72 0.89
CA ASP A 54 29.45 7.25 2.27
C ASP A 54 28.45 6.12 2.55
N GLN A 55 27.18 6.30 2.14
CA GLN A 55 26.15 5.26 2.30
C GLN A 55 26.53 3.97 1.55
N ARG A 56 27.11 4.09 0.35
CA ARG A 56 27.62 2.93 -0.39
C ARG A 56 28.71 2.21 0.38
N GLN A 57 29.69 2.92 0.93
CA GLN A 57 30.79 2.32 1.68
C GLN A 57 30.29 1.62 2.96
N VAL A 58 29.36 2.24 3.68
CA VAL A 58 28.73 1.65 4.87
C VAL A 58 27.98 0.36 4.51
N LEU A 59 27.21 0.37 3.42
CA LEU A 59 26.51 -0.82 2.96
C LEU A 59 27.48 -1.93 2.53
N GLU A 60 28.52 -1.60 1.76
CA GLU A 60 29.56 -2.55 1.37
C GLU A 60 30.25 -3.17 2.58
N TYR A 61 30.52 -2.37 3.62
CA TYR A 61 31.08 -2.87 4.88
C TYR A 61 30.16 -3.88 5.55
N TYR A 62 28.88 -3.57 5.72
CA TYR A 62 27.92 -4.52 6.30
C TYR A 62 27.75 -5.78 5.46
N LEU A 63 27.72 -5.66 4.13
CA LEU A 63 27.62 -6.83 3.25
C LEU A 63 28.88 -7.71 3.32
N LYS A 64 30.07 -7.13 3.50
CA LYS A 64 31.30 -7.89 3.75
C LYS A 64 31.24 -8.59 5.10
N LEU A 65 30.80 -7.88 6.14
CA LEU A 65 30.64 -8.43 7.49
C LEU A 65 29.66 -9.61 7.52
N LEU A 66 28.51 -9.48 6.84
CA LEU A 66 27.50 -10.55 6.73
C LEU A 66 27.97 -11.76 5.92
N ARG A 67 29.00 -11.59 5.08
CA ARG A 67 29.62 -12.67 4.29
C ARG A 67 30.83 -13.28 4.99
N ASP A 68 31.22 -12.77 6.15
CA ASP A 68 32.32 -13.31 6.93
C ASP A 68 31.93 -14.69 7.50
N PRO A 69 32.65 -15.77 7.14
CA PRO A 69 32.33 -17.11 7.64
C PRO A 69 32.43 -17.22 9.16
N GLU A 70 33.24 -16.39 9.83
CA GLU A 70 33.35 -16.41 11.30
C GLU A 70 32.07 -15.91 11.98
N LEU A 71 31.31 -15.05 11.29
CA LEU A 71 30.06 -14.48 11.80
C LEU A 71 28.83 -15.30 11.41
N ALA A 72 28.97 -16.29 10.53
CA ALA A 72 27.86 -17.11 10.04
C ALA A 72 27.13 -17.85 11.18
N GLU A 73 27.88 -18.55 12.05
CA GLU A 73 27.31 -19.28 13.19
C GLU A 73 26.68 -18.35 14.24
N PRO A 74 27.36 -17.28 14.72
CA PRO A 74 26.75 -16.29 15.61
C PRO A 74 25.46 -15.67 15.05
N ILE A 75 25.44 -15.29 13.76
CA ILE A 75 24.25 -14.71 13.12
C ILE A 75 23.13 -15.75 13.03
N ARG A 76 23.44 -17.00 12.66
CA ARG A 76 22.44 -18.09 12.62
C ARG A 76 21.82 -18.30 13.99
N MET A 77 22.64 -18.45 15.04
CA MET A 77 22.13 -18.67 16.39
C MET A 77 21.26 -17.50 16.88
N ALA A 78 21.69 -16.27 16.64
CA ALA A 78 21.01 -15.08 17.17
C ALA A 78 19.71 -14.73 16.42
N TYR A 79 19.64 -14.96 15.11
CA TYR A 79 18.53 -14.47 14.28
C TYR A 79 17.73 -15.56 13.55
N ILE A 80 18.30 -16.75 13.37
CA ILE A 80 17.64 -17.86 12.68
C ILE A 80 17.11 -18.86 13.72
N ASP A 81 17.98 -19.42 14.56
CA ASP A 81 17.62 -20.52 15.47
C ASP A 81 16.81 -20.04 16.70
N SER A 82 17.03 -18.81 17.17
CA SER A 82 16.24 -18.16 18.21
C SER A 82 14.76 -17.99 17.85
N SER A 83 14.41 -18.07 16.56
CA SER A 83 13.04 -17.98 16.06
C SER A 83 12.27 -19.30 16.14
N PHE A 84 12.91 -20.42 16.52
CA PHE A 84 12.32 -21.77 16.45
C PHE A 84 12.06 -22.44 17.81
N SER A 85 12.41 -21.82 18.94
CA SER A 85 12.14 -22.37 20.27
C SER A 85 10.69 -22.13 20.75
N GLY A 86 9.72 -22.38 19.88
CA GLY A 86 8.29 -22.17 20.13
C GLY A 86 7.41 -22.81 19.07
N GLY A 87 7.57 -24.11 18.81
CA GLY A 87 6.68 -24.87 17.94
C GLY A 87 7.26 -26.22 17.59
N GLU A 88 6.73 -27.27 18.22
CA GLU A 88 7.09 -28.66 17.95
C GLU A 88 6.91 -29.02 16.47
N SER A 89 7.90 -29.74 15.97
CA SER A 89 8.05 -30.20 14.58
C SER A 89 7.44 -31.59 14.41
N LEU A 90 6.51 -31.72 13.48
CA LEU A 90 6.16 -32.92 12.69
C LEU A 90 5.85 -32.33 11.30
N TYR A 91 6.55 -32.62 10.19
CA TYR A 91 6.75 -33.90 9.55
C TYR A 91 7.97 -33.85 8.60
N ALA A 92 8.41 -35.05 8.23
CA ALA A 92 9.61 -35.39 7.51
C ALA A 92 9.62 -35.04 6.01
N ASP A 93 10.82 -34.62 5.58
CA ASP A 93 11.59 -35.08 4.42
C ASP A 93 10.95 -35.16 3.02
N THR A 94 11.44 -34.31 2.12
CA THR A 94 11.86 -34.74 0.77
C THR A 94 12.83 -33.73 0.16
N GLN A 95 14.06 -34.18 -0.08
CA GLN A 95 15.09 -33.51 -0.87
C GLN A 95 14.68 -33.35 -2.35
N ALA A 96 15.00 -32.21 -2.96
CA ALA A 96 16.00 -32.13 -4.05
C ALA A 96 16.19 -30.68 -4.53
N ALA A 97 17.44 -30.38 -4.84
CA ALA A 97 18.01 -29.06 -5.03
C ALA A 97 17.98 -28.55 -6.47
N TYR A 98 17.71 -27.26 -6.67
CA TYR A 98 18.43 -26.42 -7.64
C TYR A 98 18.33 -24.95 -7.24
N ALA A 99 19.49 -24.36 -6.96
CA ALA A 99 19.68 -22.94 -6.78
C ALA A 99 19.64 -22.24 -8.16
N SER A 100 18.78 -21.23 -8.31
CA SER A 100 19.01 -20.14 -9.26
C SER A 100 18.36 -18.87 -8.72
N ALA A 101 19.14 -17.79 -8.81
CA ALA A 101 18.98 -16.46 -8.26
C ALA A 101 17.56 -15.85 -8.22
N TYR A 102 17.23 -15.31 -7.04
CA TYR A 102 16.13 -14.40 -6.68
C TYR A 102 15.59 -13.48 -7.79
N PRO A 103 14.29 -13.13 -7.66
CA PRO A 103 13.98 -11.74 -7.33
C PRO A 103 13.32 -11.64 -5.95
N LEU A 104 13.96 -10.84 -5.10
CA LEU A 104 13.51 -10.15 -3.88
C LEU A 104 12.24 -10.69 -3.18
N VAL A 105 12.49 -11.43 -2.09
CA VAL A 105 11.73 -11.49 -0.83
C VAL A 105 10.29 -10.94 -0.89
N GLN A 106 9.35 -11.82 -1.21
CA GLN A 106 8.10 -11.85 -0.47
C GLN A 106 8.23 -12.95 0.60
N PRO A 107 7.66 -12.78 1.81
CA PRO A 107 7.74 -13.82 2.84
C PRO A 107 7.12 -15.13 2.31
N MET A 108 7.98 -16.08 1.93
CA MET A 108 7.67 -17.37 1.30
C MET A 108 6.93 -18.37 2.24
N LYS A 109 6.30 -17.89 3.31
CA LYS A 109 5.53 -18.71 4.25
C LYS A 109 4.00 -18.61 4.07
N ALA A 110 3.48 -17.62 3.35
CA ALA A 110 2.03 -17.47 3.16
C ALA A 110 1.51 -17.99 1.80
N ALA A 111 2.39 -18.19 0.80
CA ALA A 111 2.00 -18.55 -0.57
C ALA A 111 1.98 -20.06 -0.84
N LEU A 112 2.48 -20.90 0.08
CA LEU A 112 2.53 -22.36 -0.11
C LEU A 112 1.23 -23.06 0.27
N HIS A 113 0.32 -22.37 0.97
CA HIS A 113 -1.03 -22.85 1.22
C HIS A 113 -2.00 -21.70 0.93
N PHE A 114 -2.59 -21.69 -0.27
CA PHE A 114 -3.86 -21.00 -0.52
C PHE A 114 -5.01 -21.73 0.19
N GLU A 115 -4.78 -22.29 1.37
CA GLU A 115 -5.85 -22.84 2.19
C GLU A 115 -6.52 -21.67 2.89
N SER A 116 -7.82 -21.53 2.66
CA SER A 116 -8.62 -20.52 3.34
C SER A 116 -8.67 -20.86 4.82
N ALA A 117 -8.50 -19.86 5.68
CA ALA A 117 -8.59 -20.07 7.13
C ALA A 117 -9.97 -20.64 7.51
N ASP A 118 -10.06 -21.40 8.60
CA ASP A 118 -11.29 -22.08 9.00
C ASP A 118 -12.54 -21.17 9.00
N GLY A 119 -13.51 -21.56 8.15
CA GLY A 119 -14.77 -20.85 7.97
C GLY A 119 -14.69 -19.61 7.07
N PHE A 120 -13.61 -19.42 6.31
CA PHE A 120 -13.57 -18.55 5.13
C PHE A 120 -13.74 -19.38 3.86
N GLY A 121 -14.32 -18.76 2.82
CA GLY A 121 -14.62 -19.41 1.55
C GLY A 121 -13.45 -19.38 0.56
N GLU A 122 -13.74 -19.76 -0.69
CA GLU A 122 -12.75 -19.91 -1.77
C GLU A 122 -12.05 -18.60 -2.16
N TRP A 123 -12.70 -17.45 -1.93
CA TRP A 123 -12.10 -16.15 -2.22
C TRP A 123 -11.16 -15.73 -1.09
N HIS A 124 -9.85 -15.80 -1.33
CA HIS A 124 -8.84 -15.35 -0.36
C HIS A 124 -8.94 -13.86 -0.10
N LEU A 125 -8.69 -13.48 1.15
CA LEU A 125 -8.76 -12.09 1.59
C LEU A 125 -7.35 -11.53 1.77
N LEU A 126 -7.02 -10.49 1.01
CA LEU A 126 -5.82 -9.68 1.23
C LEU A 126 -6.19 -8.42 2.00
N MET A 127 -5.93 -8.42 3.30
CA MET A 127 -6.22 -7.28 4.17
C MET A 127 -5.10 -6.24 4.14
N SER A 128 -5.45 -4.96 4.10
CA SER A 128 -4.48 -3.90 4.31
C SER A 128 -4.10 -3.79 5.79
N ALA A 129 -2.92 -3.23 6.09
CA ALA A 129 -2.51 -2.94 7.47
C ALA A 129 -3.49 -2.01 8.21
N ARG A 130 -4.29 -1.21 7.49
CA ARG A 130 -5.35 -0.41 8.08
C ARG A 130 -6.47 -1.31 8.61
N VAL A 131 -6.93 -2.28 7.84
CA VAL A 131 -7.97 -3.25 8.25
C VAL A 131 -7.53 -3.99 9.51
N GLU A 132 -6.29 -4.48 9.54
CA GLU A 132 -5.75 -5.20 10.70
C GLU A 132 -5.75 -4.33 11.96
N ARG A 133 -5.35 -3.06 11.84
CA ARG A 133 -5.39 -2.10 12.94
C ARG A 133 -6.81 -1.82 13.40
N ASP A 134 -7.72 -1.58 12.46
CA ASP A 134 -9.12 -1.24 12.75
C ASP A 134 -9.81 -2.42 13.47
N LEU A 135 -9.60 -3.66 13.01
CA LEU A 135 -10.09 -4.86 13.68
C LEU A 135 -9.52 -5.02 15.08
N ARG A 136 -8.22 -4.78 15.29
CA ARG A 136 -7.60 -4.84 16.62
C ARG A 136 -8.21 -3.82 17.58
N VAL A 137 -8.40 -2.57 17.11
CA VAL A 137 -9.00 -1.50 17.91
C VAL A 137 -10.47 -1.80 18.22
N MET A 138 -11.23 -2.27 17.22
CA MET A 138 -12.63 -2.65 17.38
C MET A 138 -12.80 -3.82 18.34
N ASN A 139 -11.92 -4.82 18.29
CA ASN A 139 -11.98 -5.96 19.21
C ASN A 139 -11.86 -5.53 20.69
N GLY A 140 -11.11 -4.46 20.96
CA GLY A 140 -10.98 -3.89 22.31
C GLY A 140 -12.11 -2.94 22.73
N LYS A 141 -12.79 -2.27 21.79
CA LYS A 141 -13.81 -1.24 22.08
C LYS A 141 -15.24 -1.72 21.89
N ASP A 142 -15.50 -2.42 20.79
CA ASP A 142 -16.82 -2.92 20.39
C ASP A 142 -16.67 -4.30 19.75
N LYS A 143 -16.62 -5.32 20.61
CA LYS A 143 -16.47 -6.71 20.21
C LYS A 143 -17.60 -7.17 19.28
N LYS A 144 -18.83 -6.68 19.49
CA LYS A 144 -19.99 -7.05 18.68
C LYS A 144 -19.82 -6.53 17.25
N LEU A 145 -19.40 -5.27 17.09
CA LEU A 145 -19.14 -4.72 15.76
C LEU A 145 -17.99 -5.46 15.07
N CYS A 146 -16.93 -5.84 15.81
CA CYS A 146 -15.84 -6.66 15.31
C CYS A 146 -16.32 -8.02 14.77
N GLU A 147 -17.14 -8.74 15.55
CA GLU A 147 -17.74 -10.02 15.14
C GLU A 147 -18.62 -9.88 13.88
N ILE A 148 -19.38 -8.79 13.77
CA ILE A 148 -20.20 -8.50 12.58
C ILE A 148 -19.31 -8.26 11.35
N VAL A 149 -18.20 -7.51 11.49
CA VAL A 149 -17.26 -7.30 10.39
C VAL A 149 -16.59 -8.61 9.96
N ILE A 150 -16.14 -9.43 10.91
CA ILE A 150 -15.51 -10.73 10.62
C ILE A 150 -16.51 -11.63 9.90
N ARG A 151 -17.76 -11.69 10.36
CA ARG A 151 -18.82 -12.42 9.66
C ARG A 151 -19.02 -11.90 8.23
N LYS A 152 -18.97 -10.57 8.03
CA LYS A 152 -19.07 -10.00 6.69
C LYS A 152 -17.90 -10.38 5.79
N LEU A 153 -16.67 -10.39 6.33
CA LEU A 153 -15.50 -10.86 5.61
C LEU A 153 -15.66 -12.34 5.19
N LYS A 154 -16.20 -13.18 6.09
CA LYS A 154 -16.56 -14.57 5.77
C LYS A 154 -17.60 -14.64 4.65
N ASP A 155 -18.70 -13.89 4.73
CA ASP A 155 -19.72 -13.87 3.68
C ASP A 155 -19.11 -13.53 2.31
N LEU A 156 -18.26 -12.49 2.25
CA LEU A 156 -17.58 -12.08 1.02
C LEU A 156 -16.61 -13.15 0.52
N SER A 157 -15.89 -13.83 1.42
CA SER A 157 -14.97 -14.93 1.04
C SER A 157 -15.70 -16.14 0.42
N HIS A 158 -16.99 -16.33 0.71
CA HIS A 158 -17.82 -17.35 0.07
C HIS A 158 -18.46 -16.86 -1.25
N GLY A 159 -18.07 -15.69 -1.74
CA GLY A 159 -18.59 -15.14 -2.99
C GLY A 159 -19.99 -14.52 -2.89
N LEU A 160 -20.47 -14.19 -1.68
CA LEU A 160 -21.80 -13.58 -1.48
C LEU A 160 -21.81 -12.10 -1.88
N PHE A 161 -21.80 -11.84 -3.19
CA PHE A 161 -21.79 -10.52 -3.80
C PHE A 161 -23.21 -10.00 -4.12
N SER A 162 -24.03 -9.82 -3.09
CA SER A 162 -25.33 -9.16 -3.24
C SER A 162 -25.20 -7.70 -3.71
N GLU A 163 -26.31 -7.10 -4.17
CA GLU A 163 -26.32 -5.70 -4.64
C GLU A 163 -25.76 -4.72 -3.59
N ASP A 164 -26.07 -4.93 -2.31
CA ASP A 164 -25.56 -4.12 -1.20
C ASP A 164 -24.10 -4.44 -0.83
N ASN A 165 -23.58 -5.58 -1.27
CA ASN A 165 -22.20 -5.98 -1.07
C ASN A 165 -21.28 -5.51 -2.20
N GLN A 166 -21.84 -5.12 -3.34
CA GLN A 166 -21.08 -4.81 -4.55
C GLN A 166 -21.44 -3.44 -5.14
N ARG A 167 -21.80 -2.47 -4.30
CA ARG A 167 -22.05 -1.12 -4.80
C ARG A 167 -20.73 -0.48 -5.21
N ARG A 168 -20.60 -0.08 -6.48
CA ARG A 168 -19.39 0.56 -7.01
C ARG A 168 -19.18 1.95 -6.40
N LEU A 169 -17.94 2.28 -6.05
CA LEU A 169 -17.51 3.57 -5.52
C LEU A 169 -16.94 4.50 -6.58
N ASN A 170 -16.12 3.98 -7.50
CA ASN A 170 -15.51 4.78 -8.56
C ASN A 170 -16.44 4.92 -9.78
N SER A 171 -16.41 6.09 -10.40
CA SER A 171 -17.36 6.50 -11.43
C SER A 171 -16.98 5.99 -12.82
N THR A 172 -15.69 5.83 -13.10
CA THR A 172 -15.19 5.46 -14.44
C THR A 172 -15.42 3.99 -14.72
N LYS A 173 -16.29 3.67 -15.70
CA LYS A 173 -16.59 2.28 -16.07
C LYS A 173 -15.38 1.49 -16.58
N SER A 174 -14.41 2.18 -17.16
CA SER A 174 -13.18 1.63 -17.76
C SER A 174 -12.11 1.22 -16.75
N ASP A 175 -12.20 1.70 -15.52
CA ASP A 175 -11.20 1.45 -14.48
C ASP A 175 -11.53 0.20 -13.66
N VAL A 176 -10.54 -0.32 -12.92
CA VAL A 176 -10.73 -1.42 -11.98
C VAL A 176 -11.84 -1.04 -10.98
N PRO A 177 -12.93 -1.82 -10.88
CA PRO A 177 -14.03 -1.49 -9.99
C PRO A 177 -13.61 -1.56 -8.53
N ILE A 178 -13.93 -0.51 -7.78
CA ILE A 178 -13.82 -0.49 -6.33
C ILE A 178 -15.22 -0.60 -5.76
N TYR A 179 -15.43 -1.54 -4.85
CA TYR A 179 -16.73 -1.85 -4.29
C TYR A 179 -16.80 -1.47 -2.81
N ARG A 180 -17.99 -1.09 -2.37
CA ARG A 180 -18.37 -1.06 -0.96
C ARG A 180 -19.36 -2.18 -0.67
N ALA A 181 -19.17 -2.82 0.48
CA ALA A 181 -20.11 -3.76 1.05
C ALA A 181 -20.78 -3.20 2.30
N PHE A 182 -22.08 -3.43 2.43
CA PHE A 182 -22.85 -3.12 3.63
C PHE A 182 -22.44 -4.06 4.79
N VAL A 183 -22.05 -3.50 5.93
CA VAL A 183 -21.79 -4.27 7.15
C VAL A 183 -22.97 -4.14 8.11
N VAL A 184 -23.10 -2.98 8.76
CA VAL A 184 -24.19 -2.62 9.68
C VAL A 184 -24.24 -1.10 9.81
N GLY A 185 -25.44 -0.52 9.93
CA GLY A 185 -25.61 0.93 10.09
C GLY A 185 -24.93 1.74 8.97
N ASP A 186 -24.01 2.62 9.35
CA ASP A 186 -23.20 3.43 8.44
C ASP A 186 -21.84 2.80 8.09
N CYS A 187 -21.47 1.68 8.71
CA CYS A 187 -20.22 0.96 8.48
C CYS A 187 -20.23 0.23 7.14
N ARG A 188 -19.16 0.44 6.36
CA ARG A 188 -18.95 -0.08 5.01
C ARG A 188 -17.56 -0.65 4.90
N LEU A 189 -17.45 -1.78 4.24
CA LEU A 189 -16.18 -2.41 3.93
C LEU A 189 -15.83 -2.12 2.48
N VAL A 190 -14.61 -1.64 2.22
CA VAL A 190 -14.18 -1.28 0.86
C VAL A 190 -13.16 -2.28 0.34
N TYR A 191 -13.39 -2.79 -0.86
CA TYR A 191 -12.56 -3.82 -1.47
C TYR A 191 -12.57 -3.73 -3.00
N HIS A 192 -11.68 -4.48 -3.63
CA HIS A 192 -11.78 -4.80 -5.05
C HIS A 192 -11.35 -6.25 -5.28
N ILE A 193 -11.69 -6.76 -6.47
CA ILE A 193 -11.18 -8.04 -6.95
C ILE A 193 -9.78 -7.80 -7.51
N HIS A 194 -8.82 -8.58 -7.03
CA HIS A 194 -7.41 -8.53 -7.43
C HIS A 194 -7.01 -9.88 -8.00
N CYS A 195 -6.08 -9.89 -8.96
CA CYS A 195 -5.51 -11.12 -9.53
C CYS A 195 -4.07 -11.23 -9.08
N VAL A 196 -3.72 -12.35 -8.44
CA VAL A 196 -2.37 -12.64 -7.94
C VAL A 196 -1.83 -13.85 -8.69
N PRO A 197 -0.61 -13.81 -9.25
CA PRO A 197 -0.01 -14.98 -9.88
C PRO A 197 0.31 -16.05 -8.83
N GLU A 198 0.06 -17.31 -9.18
CA GLU A 198 0.50 -18.45 -8.37
C GLU A 198 2.02 -18.61 -8.48
N TYR A 199 2.70 -18.76 -7.34
CA TYR A 199 4.15 -18.89 -7.34
C TYR A 199 4.57 -20.27 -7.87
N GLY A 200 5.49 -20.29 -8.84
CA GLY A 200 6.03 -21.53 -9.39
C GLY A 200 5.17 -22.18 -10.49
N VAL A 201 4.03 -21.59 -10.85
CA VAL A 201 3.20 -22.05 -11.96
C VAL A 201 3.02 -20.91 -12.98
N GLU A 202 3.51 -21.11 -14.19
CA GLU A 202 3.34 -20.10 -15.25
C GLU A 202 1.87 -20.02 -15.70
N ASN A 203 1.39 -18.79 -15.91
CA ASN A 203 0.06 -18.48 -16.43
C ASN A 203 -1.13 -18.88 -15.54
N VAL A 204 -0.90 -19.22 -14.27
CA VAL A 204 -1.99 -19.41 -13.30
C VAL A 204 -2.09 -18.18 -12.40
N GLU A 205 -3.29 -17.62 -12.32
CA GLU A 205 -3.61 -16.48 -11.45
C GLU A 205 -4.86 -16.79 -10.64
N HIS A 206 -4.84 -16.40 -9.37
CA HIS A 206 -5.95 -16.54 -8.44
C HIS A 206 -6.65 -15.20 -8.25
N GLN A 207 -7.98 -15.21 -8.28
CA GLN A 207 -8.77 -14.05 -7.91
C GLN A 207 -8.93 -13.99 -6.39
N VAL A 208 -8.57 -12.84 -5.83
CA VAL A 208 -8.62 -12.60 -4.39
C VAL A 208 -9.35 -11.29 -4.10
N LEU A 209 -9.89 -11.15 -2.90
CA LEU A 209 -10.51 -9.91 -2.45
C LEU A 209 -9.49 -9.09 -1.68
N ARG A 210 -9.08 -7.96 -2.25
CA ARG A 210 -8.19 -7.02 -1.56
C ARG A 210 -9.00 -5.98 -0.82
N ILE A 211 -8.95 -6.05 0.50
CA ILE A 211 -9.72 -5.22 1.43
C ILE A 211 -8.90 -3.97 1.79
N PHE A 212 -9.41 -2.80 1.42
CA PHE A 212 -8.74 -1.52 1.67
C PHE A 212 -8.93 -1.05 3.11
N GLY A 213 -10.14 -1.18 3.65
CA GLY A 213 -10.47 -0.63 4.96
C GLY A 213 -11.94 -0.75 5.32
N ILE A 214 -12.23 -0.40 6.57
CA ILE A 214 -13.57 -0.24 7.13
C ILE A 214 -13.81 1.26 7.26
N TYR A 215 -14.95 1.74 6.76
CA TYR A 215 -15.27 3.16 6.65
C TYR A 215 -16.72 3.41 7.02
N THR A 216 -17.00 4.60 7.53
CA THR A 216 -18.37 5.11 7.65
C THR A 216 -18.85 5.66 6.30
N LEU A 217 -20.17 5.74 6.10
CA LEU A 217 -20.76 6.38 4.93
C LEU A 217 -20.30 7.85 4.76
N ALA A 218 -20.06 8.56 5.87
CA ALA A 218 -19.57 9.94 5.83
C ALA A 218 -18.14 10.02 5.30
N GLU A 219 -17.23 9.16 5.78
CA GLU A 219 -15.86 9.06 5.27
C GLU A 219 -15.82 8.66 3.80
N LEU A 220 -16.70 7.76 3.35
CA LEU A 220 -16.74 7.40 1.93
C LEU A 220 -17.19 8.55 1.04
N LYS A 221 -18.13 9.38 1.51
CA LYS A 221 -18.58 10.56 0.76
C LYS A 221 -17.47 11.60 0.63
N SER A 222 -16.69 11.83 1.70
CA SER A 222 -15.57 12.77 1.63
C SER A 222 -14.41 12.25 0.77
N LEU A 223 -14.25 10.93 0.66
CA LEU A 223 -13.23 10.27 -0.15
C LEU A 223 -13.68 9.90 -1.58
N GLY A 224 -14.77 10.49 -2.10
CA GLY A 224 -15.32 10.13 -3.42
C GLY A 224 -14.29 10.14 -4.55
N SER A 225 -13.57 11.25 -4.73
CA SER A 225 -12.54 11.41 -5.77
C SER A 225 -11.26 10.60 -5.51
N PHE A 226 -11.01 10.21 -4.26
CA PHE A 226 -9.88 9.35 -3.91
C PHE A 226 -10.04 7.97 -4.54
N TRP A 227 -11.25 7.39 -4.49
CA TRP A 227 -11.50 6.07 -5.07
C TRP A 227 -11.42 6.06 -6.60
N ASP A 228 -11.76 7.17 -7.26
CA ASP A 228 -11.50 7.33 -8.70
C ASP A 228 -10.00 7.27 -9.01
N SER A 229 -9.18 7.97 -8.20
CA SER A 229 -7.72 7.97 -8.35
C SER A 229 -7.11 6.58 -8.11
N VAL A 230 -7.60 5.85 -7.11
CA VAL A 230 -7.17 4.47 -6.84
C VAL A 230 -7.51 3.56 -8.03
N GLY A 231 -8.72 3.68 -8.59
CA GLY A 231 -9.13 2.90 -9.76
C GLY A 231 -8.23 3.17 -10.99
N GLN A 232 -7.91 4.44 -11.24
CA GLN A 232 -7.00 4.84 -12.32
C GLN A 232 -5.57 4.33 -12.09
N GLN A 233 -5.07 4.39 -10.86
CA GLN A 233 -3.75 3.87 -10.53
C GLN A 233 -3.67 2.36 -10.80
N LEU A 234 -4.70 1.60 -10.41
CA LEU A 234 -4.77 0.16 -10.69
C LEU A 234 -4.88 -0.16 -12.19
N ASN A 235 -5.45 0.75 -12.99
CA ASN A 235 -5.52 0.61 -14.44
C ASN A 235 -4.12 0.64 -15.11
N ARG A 236 -3.12 1.28 -14.47
CA ARG A 236 -1.74 1.31 -14.97
C ARG A 236 -1.07 -0.06 -15.02
N SER A 237 -1.60 -1.04 -14.29
CA SER A 237 -1.13 -2.44 -14.34
C SER A 237 -1.43 -3.15 -15.66
N GLY A 238 -2.18 -2.51 -16.57
CA GLY A 238 -2.38 -2.96 -17.96
C GLY A 238 -3.76 -3.54 -18.25
N ARG A 239 -4.15 -3.47 -19.53
CA ARG A 239 -5.52 -3.82 -19.99
C ARG A 239 -5.92 -5.27 -19.69
N GLN A 240 -4.97 -6.21 -19.74
CA GLN A 240 -5.24 -7.61 -19.45
C GLN A 240 -5.54 -7.83 -17.97
N TYR A 241 -4.78 -7.20 -17.07
CA TYR A 241 -5.05 -7.22 -15.64
C TYR A 241 -6.45 -6.65 -15.32
N VAL A 242 -6.80 -5.48 -15.88
CA VAL A 242 -8.12 -4.88 -15.65
C VAL A 242 -9.26 -5.79 -16.10
N ARG A 243 -9.14 -6.41 -17.28
CA ARG A 243 -10.14 -7.37 -17.77
C ARG A 243 -10.31 -8.55 -16.80
N ARG A 244 -9.21 -9.08 -16.28
CA ARG A 244 -9.22 -10.20 -15.32
C ARG A 244 -9.82 -9.81 -13.97
N CYS A 245 -9.61 -8.59 -13.49
CA CYS A 245 -10.26 -8.11 -12.26
C CYS A 245 -11.77 -7.83 -12.43
N ILE A 246 -12.23 -7.58 -13.65
CA ILE A 246 -13.65 -7.34 -13.96
C ILE A 246 -14.40 -8.66 -14.17
N HIS A 247 -13.76 -9.60 -14.87
CA HIS A 247 -14.33 -10.92 -15.11
C HIS A 247 -14.29 -11.76 -13.85
N ARG A 248 -15.37 -12.46 -13.52
CA ARG A 248 -15.40 -13.47 -12.46
C ARG A 248 -15.34 -14.83 -13.14
N ASN A 249 -14.39 -15.66 -12.74
CA ASN A 249 -14.36 -17.07 -13.11
C ASN A 249 -15.40 -17.84 -12.30
#